data_AF-A0A9D6FCI2-F1
#
_entry.id   AF-A0A9D6FCI2-F1
#
_cell.length_a   1.000
_cell.length_b   1.000
_cell.length_c   1.000
_cell.angle_alpha   90.00
_cell.angle_beta   90.00
_cell.angle_gamma   90.00
#
_symmetry.space_group_name_H-M   'P 1'
#
loop_
_entity.id
_entity.type
_entity.pdbx_description
1 polymer ?
#
loop_
_entity_poly.entity_id
_entity_poly.type
_entity_poly.pdbx_seq_one_letter_code
_entity_poly.pdbx_strand_id
1 'polypeptide(L)'
;MAGTSVSLAMAILVCSIGSPVESCAQSFSGSGDAIVDFTRPSTPAIVHITGDAGNDYFVIRSSTPGGGYDVDLLVDAAGPYDGIRPLDFEGTHAGRFAVTAITAWTIDILPVSSAHSLPVPGSYAGIGDDVLALSGAMPDTATISGNAAGGNFAIDCYRAAGELIGRLVDTTNPFVGSVSVPHEAVYLVIEAVGPWSISTTGIYGPTISQIKSKKSTAGSPVSVYGTGFSAKSSSNIVRFGTKKATVTKASPTKLTVTIPTSCRKGRSYDVTVTVNSISSNSLPFAVK
;
A
#
# COMPACT_ATOMS: atom_id res chain seq x y z
N MET A 1 12.92 -0.94 -44.11
CA MET A 1 11.66 -0.48 -43.49
C MET A 1 10.91 -1.72 -43.01
N ALA A 2 11.29 -2.23 -41.84
CA ALA A 2 10.52 -3.27 -41.18
C ALA A 2 9.34 -2.58 -40.49
N GLY A 3 8.11 -3.04 -40.76
CA GLY A 3 6.91 -2.43 -40.22
C GLY A 3 6.86 -2.57 -38.70
N THR A 4 6.60 -1.46 -38.01
CA THR A 4 6.15 -1.46 -36.62
C THR A 4 4.78 -2.15 -36.58
N SER A 5 4.75 -3.42 -36.20
CA SER A 5 3.49 -4.11 -35.93
C SER A 5 3.22 -4.01 -34.43
N VAL A 6 2.41 -3.04 -34.02
CA VAL A 6 1.67 -3.18 -32.76
C VAL A 6 0.64 -4.25 -33.03
N SER A 7 0.86 -5.46 -32.51
CA SER A 7 -0.23 -6.42 -32.43
C SER A 7 -1.17 -5.88 -31.36
N LEU A 8 -2.23 -5.17 -31.77
CA LEU A 8 -3.43 -5.08 -30.95
C LEU A 8 -3.96 -6.51 -30.82
N ALA A 9 -3.37 -7.29 -29.91
CA ALA A 9 -4.13 -8.32 -29.25
C ALA A 9 -5.26 -7.56 -28.58
N MET A 10 -6.43 -7.60 -29.22
CA MET A 10 -7.75 -7.26 -28.66
C MET A 10 -7.65 -7.30 -27.15
N ALA A 11 -7.74 -6.14 -26.47
CA ALA A 11 -7.58 -6.03 -25.02
C ALA A 11 -8.30 -7.22 -24.37
N ILE A 12 -7.54 -8.22 -23.93
CA ILE A 12 -8.16 -9.39 -23.32
C ILE A 12 -8.59 -8.89 -21.96
N LEU A 13 -9.85 -8.49 -21.91
CA LEU A 13 -10.51 -8.04 -20.71
C LEU A 13 -10.68 -9.26 -19.80
N VAL A 14 -9.64 -9.62 -19.05
CA VAL A 14 -9.71 -10.71 -18.07
C VAL A 14 -10.40 -10.15 -16.82
N CYS A 15 -11.73 -10.14 -16.84
CA CYS A 15 -12.55 -9.71 -15.72
C CYS A 15 -13.15 -10.93 -14.99
N SER A 16 -13.13 -10.93 -13.66
CA SER A 16 -13.95 -11.86 -12.88
C SER A 16 -15.43 -11.50 -13.08
N ILE A 17 -16.28 -12.51 -13.31
CA ILE A 17 -17.72 -12.34 -13.49
C ILE A 17 -18.29 -11.51 -12.33
N GLY A 18 -18.76 -10.29 -12.61
CA GLY A 18 -19.40 -9.39 -11.64
C GLY A 18 -18.58 -8.15 -11.22
N SER A 19 -17.34 -7.98 -11.66
CA SER A 19 -16.56 -6.75 -11.41
C SER A 19 -16.83 -5.68 -12.49
N PRO A 20 -16.84 -4.38 -12.15
CA PRO A 20 -16.93 -3.33 -13.15
C PRO A 20 -15.71 -3.40 -14.09
N VAL A 21 -15.96 -3.23 -15.40
CA VAL A 21 -14.97 -3.34 -16.50
C VAL A 21 -13.72 -2.48 -16.27
N GLU A 22 -13.85 -1.38 -15.51
CA GLU A 22 -12.78 -0.42 -15.17
C GLU A 22 -11.78 -0.92 -14.10
N SER A 23 -11.90 -2.19 -13.69
CA SER A 23 -11.03 -2.84 -12.68
C SER A 23 -10.28 -4.07 -13.19
N CYS A 24 -10.39 -4.40 -14.49
CA CYS A 24 -9.75 -5.57 -15.05
C CYS A 24 -8.28 -5.30 -15.46
N ALA A 25 -7.50 -6.37 -15.50
CA ALA A 25 -6.18 -6.33 -16.11
C ALA A 25 -6.28 -6.00 -17.61
N GLN A 26 -5.29 -5.29 -18.14
CA GLN A 26 -5.13 -5.00 -19.56
C GLN A 26 -3.70 -5.30 -19.98
N SER A 27 -3.52 -6.07 -21.05
CA SER A 27 -2.21 -6.50 -21.53
C SER A 27 -1.96 -5.98 -22.94
N PHE A 28 -0.78 -5.44 -23.15
CA PHE A 28 -0.31 -4.93 -24.43
C PHE A 28 1.06 -5.52 -24.74
N SER A 29 1.33 -5.77 -26.01
CA SER A 29 2.64 -6.22 -26.46
C SER A 29 2.94 -5.69 -27.85
N GLY A 30 4.22 -5.58 -28.17
CA GLY A 30 4.67 -5.11 -29.46
C GLY A 30 6.18 -5.18 -29.58
N SER A 31 6.69 -4.60 -30.65
CA SER A 31 8.12 -4.42 -30.88
C SER A 31 8.36 -3.10 -31.58
N GLY A 32 9.49 -2.46 -31.30
CA GLY A 32 9.76 -1.13 -31.83
C GLY A 32 8.96 -0.04 -31.11
N ASP A 33 9.08 1.19 -31.61
CA ASP A 33 8.31 2.34 -31.12
C ASP A 33 6.79 2.14 -31.29
N ALA A 34 6.02 2.61 -30.30
CA ALA A 34 4.56 2.50 -30.34
C ALA A 34 3.85 3.57 -29.50
N ILE A 35 2.60 3.84 -29.88
CA ILE A 35 1.62 4.54 -29.06
C ILE A 35 0.54 3.55 -28.67
N VAL A 36 0.27 3.43 -27.37
CA VAL A 36 -0.69 2.47 -26.82
C VAL A 36 -1.72 3.22 -26.00
N ASP A 37 -2.95 3.29 -26.51
CA ASP A 37 -4.10 3.78 -25.74
C ASP A 37 -4.66 2.67 -24.86
N PHE A 38 -5.05 3.01 -23.63
CA PHE A 38 -5.65 2.06 -22.69
C PHE A 38 -6.86 2.66 -21.98
N THR A 39 -7.70 1.79 -21.42
CA THR A 39 -8.83 2.23 -20.59
C THR A 39 -8.29 2.56 -19.21
N ARG A 40 -8.44 3.81 -18.78
CA ARG A 40 -7.96 4.22 -17.45
C ARG A 40 -8.66 3.41 -16.34
N PRO A 41 -7.90 2.83 -15.39
CA PRO A 41 -8.48 2.21 -14.20
C PRO A 41 -9.25 3.21 -13.32
N SER A 42 -10.31 2.77 -12.65
CA SER A 42 -11.10 3.65 -11.77
C SER A 42 -10.45 3.96 -10.41
N THR A 43 -9.40 3.23 -10.06
CA THR A 43 -8.57 3.41 -8.86
C THR A 43 -7.10 3.34 -9.24
N PRO A 44 -6.16 3.79 -8.38
CA PRO A 44 -4.74 3.55 -8.59
C PRO A 44 -4.46 2.08 -8.92
N ALA A 45 -3.55 1.87 -9.86
CA ALA A 45 -3.18 0.58 -10.41
C ALA A 45 -1.65 0.44 -10.41
N ILE A 46 -1.17 -0.71 -10.84
CA ILE A 46 0.25 -0.92 -11.14
C ILE A 46 0.39 -1.32 -12.60
N VAL A 47 1.57 -1.13 -13.15
CA VAL A 47 1.93 -1.60 -14.48
C VAL A 47 3.18 -2.45 -14.38
N HIS A 48 3.08 -3.70 -14.82
CA HIS A 48 4.23 -4.57 -15.00
C HIS A 48 4.72 -4.41 -16.44
N ILE A 49 5.97 -4.02 -16.59
CA ILE A 49 6.57 -3.74 -17.88
C ILE A 49 7.74 -4.69 -18.06
N THR A 50 7.77 -5.37 -19.20
CA THR A 50 8.94 -6.13 -19.64
C THR A 50 9.42 -5.61 -20.99
N GLY A 51 10.73 -5.56 -21.17
CA GLY A 51 11.35 -5.19 -22.43
C GLY A 51 12.73 -5.83 -22.53
N ASP A 52 12.94 -6.63 -23.56
CA ASP A 52 14.25 -7.24 -23.82
C ASP A 52 15.07 -6.31 -24.71
N ALA A 53 15.59 -5.22 -24.15
CA ALA A 53 16.24 -4.18 -24.93
C ALA A 53 17.60 -4.58 -25.54
N GLY A 54 18.12 -5.80 -25.36
CA GLY A 54 19.53 -6.03 -25.65
C GLY A 54 20.41 -4.98 -24.93
N ASN A 55 21.41 -4.39 -25.61
CA ASN A 55 22.15 -3.21 -25.12
C ASN A 55 21.57 -1.88 -25.62
N ASP A 56 20.32 -1.86 -26.07
CA ASP A 56 19.64 -0.70 -26.62
C ASP A 56 18.76 0.00 -25.59
N TYR A 57 18.27 1.18 -25.96
CA TYR A 57 17.47 2.05 -25.11
C TYR A 57 16.00 1.63 -25.13
N PHE A 58 15.38 1.56 -23.95
CA PHE A 58 13.98 1.23 -23.76
C PHE A 58 13.35 2.26 -22.83
N VAL A 59 12.39 3.00 -23.36
CA VAL A 59 11.71 4.08 -22.64
C VAL A 59 10.21 3.92 -22.75
N ILE A 60 9.54 4.04 -21.61
CA ILE A 60 8.08 4.15 -21.56
C ILE A 60 7.71 5.41 -20.80
N ARG A 61 6.90 6.24 -21.45
CA ARG A 61 6.23 7.38 -20.83
C ARG A 61 4.74 7.15 -20.81
N SER A 62 4.09 7.60 -19.75
CA SER A 62 2.64 7.72 -19.73
C SER A 62 2.22 9.16 -20.00
N SER A 63 1.06 9.36 -20.60
CA SER A 63 0.49 10.68 -20.90
C SER A 63 -1.01 10.71 -20.65
N THR A 64 -1.58 11.92 -20.54
CA THR A 64 -3.04 12.10 -20.49
C THR A 64 -3.73 11.60 -21.78
N PRO A 65 -5.03 11.24 -21.73
CA PRO A 65 -5.78 10.85 -22.92
C PRO A 65 -5.64 11.88 -24.05
N GLY A 66 -5.33 11.42 -25.26
CA GLY A 66 -5.08 12.29 -26.42
C GLY A 66 -3.63 12.79 -26.55
N GLY A 67 -2.73 12.47 -25.61
CA GLY A 67 -1.29 12.74 -25.72
C GLY A 67 -0.87 14.19 -25.49
N GLY A 68 -1.64 14.94 -24.69
CA GLY A 68 -1.41 16.38 -24.50
C GLY A 68 -0.20 16.73 -23.63
N TYR A 69 0.11 15.91 -22.62
CA TYR A 69 1.24 16.09 -21.70
C TYR A 69 1.74 14.73 -21.19
N ASP A 70 3.06 14.55 -21.12
CA ASP A 70 3.68 13.45 -20.37
C ASP A 70 3.33 13.60 -18.89
N VAL A 71 2.85 12.52 -18.27
CA VAL A 71 2.46 12.51 -16.85
C VAL A 71 3.46 11.74 -15.99
N ASP A 72 4.15 10.74 -16.55
CA ASP A 72 5.21 10.03 -15.83
C ASP A 72 6.22 9.37 -16.79
N LEU A 73 7.49 9.30 -16.36
CA LEU A 73 8.54 8.49 -16.98
C LEU A 73 8.60 7.15 -16.24
N LEU A 74 7.98 6.12 -16.81
CA LEU A 74 7.84 4.82 -16.16
C LEU A 74 9.10 3.97 -16.29
N VAL A 75 9.76 4.05 -17.45
CA VAL A 75 10.99 3.29 -17.74
C VAL A 75 11.97 4.18 -18.48
N ASP A 76 13.22 4.14 -18.04
CA ASP A 76 14.40 4.71 -18.72
C ASP A 76 15.56 3.72 -18.54
N ALA A 77 15.63 2.73 -19.43
CA ALA A 77 16.57 1.61 -19.33
C ALA A 77 17.48 1.53 -20.56
N ALA A 78 18.75 1.16 -20.35
CA ALA A 78 19.74 0.89 -21.40
C ALA A 78 20.07 -0.61 -21.52
N GLY A 79 19.16 -1.47 -21.06
CA GLY A 79 19.30 -2.91 -21.01
C GLY A 79 17.97 -3.61 -20.74
N PRO A 80 17.95 -4.94 -20.55
CA PRO A 80 16.74 -5.68 -20.23
C PRO A 80 16.03 -5.07 -19.02
N TYR A 81 14.72 -4.90 -19.15
CA TYR A 81 13.87 -4.34 -18.11
C TYR A 81 12.76 -5.32 -17.77
N ASP A 82 12.57 -5.55 -16.48
CA ASP A 82 11.45 -6.28 -15.89
C ASP A 82 11.17 -5.61 -14.55
N GLY A 83 10.08 -4.86 -14.46
CA GLY A 83 9.80 -4.02 -13.30
C GLY A 83 8.33 -3.63 -13.18
N ILE A 84 7.93 -3.31 -11.95
CA ILE A 84 6.57 -2.89 -11.62
C ILE A 84 6.59 -1.41 -11.22
N ARG A 85 5.75 -0.61 -11.86
CA ARG A 85 5.62 0.83 -11.63
C ARG A 85 4.21 1.21 -11.21
N PRO A 86 4.02 2.28 -10.43
CA PRO A 86 2.68 2.79 -10.13
C PRO A 86 2.01 3.33 -11.40
N LEU A 87 0.68 3.22 -11.47
CA LEU A 87 -0.13 3.85 -12.50
C LEU A 87 -1.28 4.62 -11.84
N ASP A 88 -1.41 5.90 -12.19
CA ASP A 88 -2.41 6.82 -11.62
C ASP A 88 -2.25 7.08 -10.11
N PHE A 89 -1.03 6.90 -9.59
CA PHE A 89 -0.65 7.47 -8.31
C PHE A 89 -0.58 9.00 -8.46
N GLU A 90 -0.81 9.71 -7.36
CA GLU A 90 -0.91 11.18 -7.30
C GLU A 90 -1.98 11.79 -8.24
N GLY A 91 -2.91 10.97 -8.76
CA GLY A 91 -3.96 11.42 -9.66
C GLY A 91 -3.38 11.97 -10.97
N THR A 92 -2.46 11.25 -11.59
CA THR A 92 -1.83 11.64 -12.87
C THR A 92 -2.75 11.51 -14.08
N HIS A 93 -3.89 10.81 -13.97
CA HIS A 93 -4.90 10.65 -15.02
C HIS A 93 -4.35 10.05 -16.32
N ALA A 94 -3.40 9.11 -16.24
CA ALA A 94 -2.79 8.47 -17.41
C ALA A 94 -3.83 7.70 -18.26
N GLY A 95 -3.68 7.76 -19.59
CA GLY A 95 -4.55 7.04 -20.53
C GLY A 95 -3.86 6.59 -21.82
N ARG A 96 -2.55 6.82 -21.94
CA ARG A 96 -1.74 6.45 -23.10
C ARG A 96 -0.30 6.18 -22.68
N PHE A 97 0.33 5.19 -23.30
CA PHE A 97 1.78 4.99 -23.26
C PHE A 97 2.43 5.40 -24.58
N ALA A 98 3.59 6.03 -24.49
CA ALA A 98 4.53 6.20 -25.58
C ALA A 98 5.74 5.30 -25.31
N VAL A 99 5.95 4.33 -26.19
CA VAL A 99 7.03 3.35 -26.12
C VAL A 99 8.10 3.74 -27.14
N THR A 100 9.34 3.87 -26.68
CA THR A 100 10.53 3.94 -27.53
C THR A 100 11.34 2.67 -27.30
N ALA A 101 11.46 1.84 -28.34
CA ALA A 101 12.08 0.53 -28.24
C ALA A 101 12.57 0.06 -29.61
N ILE A 102 13.49 -0.91 -29.64
CA ILE A 102 13.88 -1.63 -30.86
C ILE A 102 13.31 -3.05 -30.86
N THR A 103 13.26 -3.67 -29.69
CA THR A 103 12.94 -5.07 -29.47
C THR A 103 11.52 -5.24 -28.92
N ALA A 104 11.17 -6.48 -28.56
CA ALA A 104 9.86 -6.83 -28.03
C ALA A 104 9.67 -6.30 -26.60
N TRP A 105 8.44 -5.88 -26.31
CA TRP A 105 8.01 -5.38 -25.02
C TRP A 105 6.60 -5.87 -24.66
N THR A 106 6.32 -5.93 -23.36
CA THR A 106 4.98 -6.14 -22.79
C THR A 106 4.66 -5.07 -21.76
N ILE A 107 3.38 -4.70 -21.67
CA ILE A 107 2.84 -3.78 -20.67
C ILE A 107 1.55 -4.39 -20.14
N ASP A 108 1.56 -4.75 -18.86
CA ASP A 108 0.41 -5.33 -18.16
C ASP A 108 -0.07 -4.34 -17.10
N ILE A 109 -1.20 -3.69 -17.35
CA ILE A 109 -1.91 -2.89 -16.34
C ILE A 109 -2.65 -3.87 -15.44
N LEU A 110 -2.34 -3.84 -14.14
CA LEU A 110 -2.89 -4.75 -13.14
C LEU A 110 -3.57 -3.95 -12.02
N PRO A 111 -4.61 -4.51 -11.36
CA PRO A 111 -5.14 -3.90 -10.15
C PRO A 111 -4.05 -3.84 -9.09
N VAL A 112 -4.06 -2.80 -8.25
CA VAL A 112 -3.06 -2.61 -7.19
C VAL A 112 -3.00 -3.78 -6.18
N SER A 113 -4.06 -4.58 -6.09
CA SER A 113 -4.07 -5.83 -5.31
C SER A 113 -3.10 -6.91 -5.82
N SER A 114 -2.58 -6.77 -7.04
CA SER A 114 -1.56 -7.65 -7.61
C SER A 114 -0.14 -7.25 -7.21
N ALA A 115 0.04 -6.12 -6.53
CA ALA A 115 1.35 -5.71 -6.00
C ALA A 115 1.91 -6.77 -5.06
N HIS A 116 3.23 -6.95 -5.07
CA HIS A 116 3.88 -7.89 -4.16
C HIS A 116 3.63 -7.48 -2.71
N SER A 117 3.43 -8.45 -1.81
CA SER A 117 3.13 -8.14 -0.41
C SER A 117 4.39 -8.18 0.45
N LEU A 118 4.62 -7.09 1.19
CA LEU A 118 5.61 -7.01 2.26
C LEU A 118 4.89 -7.06 3.62
N PRO A 119 5.00 -8.18 4.37
CA PRO A 119 4.41 -8.27 5.70
C PRO A 119 5.06 -7.29 6.68
N VAL A 120 4.27 -6.80 7.62
CA VAL A 120 4.65 -5.88 8.68
C VAL A 120 4.28 -6.52 10.04
N PRO A 121 5.26 -6.88 10.88
CA PRO A 121 6.68 -7.00 10.58
C PRO A 121 6.97 -8.14 9.60
N GLY A 122 8.07 -8.03 8.86
CA GLY A 122 8.46 -9.02 7.87
C GLY A 122 9.52 -8.48 6.94
N SER A 123 9.94 -9.28 5.97
CA SER A 123 10.95 -8.89 4.99
C SER A 123 10.58 -9.30 3.58
N TYR A 124 11.00 -8.51 2.62
CA TYR A 124 10.89 -8.79 1.19
C TYR A 124 12.19 -8.36 0.50
N ALA A 125 12.57 -9.06 -0.56
CA ALA A 125 13.73 -8.74 -1.37
C ALA A 125 13.35 -8.85 -2.85
N GLY A 126 13.88 -7.92 -3.64
CA GLY A 126 13.60 -7.81 -5.06
C GLY A 126 14.81 -7.32 -5.84
N ILE A 127 14.61 -7.18 -7.15
CA ILE A 127 15.58 -6.64 -8.10
C ILE A 127 14.82 -5.67 -8.98
N GLY A 128 15.42 -4.54 -9.33
CA GLY A 128 14.79 -3.58 -10.22
C GLY A 128 13.68 -2.78 -9.52
N ASP A 129 12.86 -2.12 -10.33
CA ASP A 129 11.71 -1.38 -9.85
C ASP A 129 10.60 -2.32 -9.37
N ASP A 130 9.95 -1.99 -8.25
CA ASP A 130 8.84 -2.78 -7.72
C ASP A 130 7.84 -1.90 -6.95
N VAL A 131 6.63 -2.41 -6.76
CA VAL A 131 5.62 -1.82 -5.90
C VAL A 131 5.22 -2.86 -4.86
N LEU A 132 5.50 -2.56 -3.59
CA LEU A 132 5.15 -3.42 -2.46
C LEU A 132 3.92 -2.90 -1.73
N ALA A 133 2.91 -3.75 -1.55
CA ALA A 133 1.79 -3.52 -0.64
C ALA A 133 2.14 -4.00 0.77
N LEU A 134 2.14 -3.07 1.73
CA LEU A 134 2.32 -3.37 3.14
C LEU A 134 1.09 -4.10 3.69
N SER A 135 1.31 -5.21 4.38
CA SER A 135 0.24 -6.02 4.98
C SER A 135 0.52 -6.36 6.44
N GLY A 136 -0.53 -6.48 7.26
CA GLY A 136 -0.41 -6.86 8.66
C GLY A 136 -0.50 -5.69 9.65
N ALA A 137 0.53 -5.51 10.48
CA ALA A 137 0.58 -4.47 11.49
C ALA A 137 0.81 -3.09 10.88
N MET A 138 0.62 -2.02 11.67
CA MET A 138 0.95 -0.67 11.24
C MET A 138 2.48 -0.55 11.15
N PRO A 139 3.06 -0.07 10.04
CA PRO A 139 4.51 0.05 9.90
C PRO A 139 5.08 1.10 10.86
N ASP A 140 6.35 0.94 11.23
CA ASP A 140 7.04 1.84 12.17
C ASP A 140 8.46 2.17 11.67
N THR A 141 9.29 1.14 11.48
CA THR A 141 10.63 1.30 10.90
C THR A 141 10.89 0.25 9.83
N ALA A 142 11.87 0.50 8.97
CA ALA A 142 12.39 -0.48 8.04
C ALA A 142 13.92 -0.45 8.03
N THR A 143 14.55 -1.63 8.09
CA THR A 143 15.94 -1.81 7.72
C THR A 143 16.00 -2.13 6.24
N ILE A 144 16.77 -1.33 5.49
CA ILE A 144 16.85 -1.38 4.04
C ILE A 144 18.31 -1.61 3.66
N SER A 145 18.53 -2.49 2.69
CA SER A 145 19.84 -2.68 2.03
C SER A 145 19.65 -2.78 0.53
N GLY A 146 20.46 -2.09 -0.26
CA GLY A 146 20.37 -2.13 -1.71
C GLY A 146 21.42 -1.27 -2.40
N ASN A 147 21.28 -1.18 -3.72
CA ASN A 147 22.10 -0.32 -4.58
C ASN A 147 23.60 -0.61 -4.57
N ALA A 148 24.00 -1.88 -4.42
CA ALA A 148 25.41 -2.26 -4.31
C ALA A 148 26.26 -1.84 -5.53
N ALA A 149 25.67 -1.80 -6.73
CA ALA A 149 26.31 -1.37 -7.96
C ALA A 149 26.28 0.16 -8.18
N GLY A 150 25.60 0.91 -7.32
CA GLY A 150 25.28 2.32 -7.55
C GLY A 150 24.20 2.52 -8.63
N GLY A 151 23.88 3.79 -8.89
CA GLY A 151 22.75 4.18 -9.74
C GLY A 151 21.55 4.62 -8.92
N ASN A 152 20.45 5.00 -9.56
CA ASN A 152 19.27 5.49 -8.85
C ASN A 152 18.73 4.42 -7.89
N PHE A 153 18.56 4.79 -6.62
CA PHE A 153 17.87 4.00 -5.62
C PHE A 153 16.99 4.90 -4.78
N ALA A 154 15.70 4.83 -5.04
CA ALA A 154 14.68 5.60 -4.34
C ALA A 154 13.60 4.67 -3.79
N ILE A 155 13.10 4.99 -2.60
CA ILE A 155 11.96 4.28 -2.00
C ILE A 155 10.98 5.32 -1.47
N ASP A 156 9.79 5.36 -2.06
CA ASP A 156 8.72 6.28 -1.72
C ASP A 156 7.54 5.57 -1.05
N CYS A 157 6.88 6.27 -0.13
CA CYS A 157 5.71 5.79 0.61
C CYS A 157 4.44 6.46 0.09
N TYR A 158 3.41 5.66 -0.14
CA TYR A 158 2.10 6.13 -0.59
C TYR A 158 0.96 5.61 0.29
N ARG A 159 -0.11 6.41 0.40
CA ARG A 159 -1.40 5.96 0.98
C ARG A 159 -2.12 5.01 0.03
N ALA A 160 -3.18 4.37 0.53
CA ALA A 160 -4.07 3.51 -0.26
C ALA A 160 -4.64 4.20 -1.52
N ALA A 161 -4.84 5.52 -1.48
CA ALA A 161 -5.35 6.32 -2.59
C ALA A 161 -4.25 6.80 -3.57
N GLY A 162 -2.99 6.36 -3.40
CA GLY A 162 -1.88 6.74 -4.25
C GLY A 162 -1.29 8.13 -3.96
N GLU A 163 -1.58 8.73 -2.80
CA GLU A 163 -0.98 10.01 -2.36
C GLU A 163 0.42 9.75 -1.79
N LEU A 164 1.45 10.48 -2.28
CA LEU A 164 2.80 10.44 -1.75
C LEU A 164 2.84 11.05 -0.33
N ILE A 165 3.43 10.33 0.61
CA ILE A 165 3.50 10.76 2.02
C ILE A 165 4.92 10.76 2.60
N GLY A 166 5.91 10.27 1.86
CA GLY A 166 7.30 10.35 2.30
C GLY A 166 8.27 9.66 1.36
N ARG A 167 9.53 10.07 1.44
CA ARG A 167 10.67 9.44 0.79
C ARG A 167 11.57 8.82 1.85
N LEU A 168 11.74 7.50 1.78
CA LEU A 168 12.54 6.73 2.74
C LEU A 168 14.01 6.71 2.36
N VAL A 169 14.29 6.54 1.07
CA VAL A 169 15.64 6.48 0.50
C VAL A 169 15.64 7.28 -0.79
N ASP A 170 16.73 8.01 -1.02
CA ASP A 170 17.02 8.75 -2.26
C ASP A 170 18.53 8.85 -2.39
N THR A 171 19.15 7.96 -3.17
CA THR A 171 20.61 7.93 -3.28
C THR A 171 21.09 7.29 -4.57
N THR A 172 22.31 7.65 -4.95
CA THR A 172 23.06 6.98 -6.03
C THR A 172 24.13 6.01 -5.52
N ASN A 173 24.34 5.95 -4.21
CA ASN A 173 25.36 5.13 -3.56
C ASN A 173 24.74 3.86 -2.95
N PRO A 174 25.56 2.83 -2.63
CA PRO A 174 25.12 1.72 -1.81
C PRO A 174 24.47 2.18 -0.50
N PHE A 175 23.33 1.60 -0.17
CA PHE A 175 22.56 1.95 1.02
C PHE A 175 22.44 0.74 1.96
N VAL A 176 22.74 0.96 3.23
CA VAL A 176 22.42 0.05 4.35
C VAL A 176 22.05 0.90 5.55
N GLY A 177 20.81 0.81 6.02
CA GLY A 177 20.37 1.64 7.14
C GLY A 177 18.96 1.35 7.62
N SER A 178 18.59 1.96 8.73
CA SER A 178 17.22 1.92 9.27
C SER A 178 16.56 3.28 9.13
N VAL A 179 15.31 3.28 8.68
CA VAL A 179 14.50 4.49 8.43
C VAL A 179 13.14 4.35 9.11
N SER A 180 12.51 5.48 9.46
CA SER A 180 11.12 5.48 9.94
C SER A 180 10.17 5.38 8.75
N VAL A 181 9.17 4.50 8.86
CA VAL A 181 8.12 4.34 7.86
C VAL A 181 6.85 5.03 8.37
N PRO A 182 6.27 5.98 7.62
CA PRO A 182 5.01 6.61 8.01
C PRO A 182 3.93 5.56 8.28
N HIS A 183 3.24 5.69 9.41
CA HIS A 183 2.21 4.75 9.86
C HIS A 183 1.03 4.57 8.88
N GLU A 184 0.82 5.54 8.00
CA GLU A 184 -0.25 5.57 7.00
C GLU A 184 0.21 5.07 5.62
N ALA A 185 1.47 4.62 5.51
CA ALA A 185 2.00 4.00 4.31
C ALA A 185 1.28 2.67 4.05
N VAL A 186 0.82 2.51 2.82
CA VAL A 186 0.17 1.30 2.32
C VAL A 186 0.98 0.71 1.19
N TYR A 187 1.61 1.55 0.36
CA TYR A 187 2.51 1.11 -0.69
C TYR A 187 3.91 1.67 -0.51
N LEU A 188 4.91 0.86 -0.82
CA LEU A 188 6.27 1.31 -1.11
C LEU A 188 6.49 1.21 -2.62
N VAL A 189 6.93 2.29 -3.25
CA VAL A 189 7.40 2.27 -4.64
C VAL A 189 8.91 2.31 -4.59
N ILE A 190 9.54 1.30 -5.19
CA ILE A 190 10.99 1.14 -5.24
C ILE A 190 11.43 1.45 -6.66
N GLU A 191 12.35 2.40 -6.79
CA GLU A 191 13.10 2.62 -8.02
C GLU A 191 14.52 2.08 -7.82
N ALA A 192 14.92 1.09 -8.61
CA ALA A 192 16.24 0.49 -8.47
C ALA A 192 16.68 -0.19 -9.78
N VAL A 193 18.00 -0.32 -9.94
CA VAL A 193 18.58 -1.15 -11.02
C VAL A 193 18.90 -2.57 -10.51
N GLY A 194 19.46 -2.65 -9.30
CA GLY A 194 20.02 -3.88 -8.74
C GLY A 194 19.17 -4.50 -7.64
N PRO A 195 19.72 -5.53 -6.94
CA PRO A 195 19.04 -6.18 -5.84
C PRO A 195 18.91 -5.24 -4.62
N TRP A 196 17.81 -5.40 -3.90
CA TRP A 196 17.52 -4.72 -2.65
C TRP A 196 16.72 -5.62 -1.70
N SER A 197 16.70 -5.26 -0.42
CA SER A 197 15.93 -5.92 0.63
C SER A 197 15.39 -4.89 1.61
N ILE A 198 14.16 -5.13 2.09
CA ILE A 198 13.46 -4.30 3.06
C ILE A 198 12.95 -5.24 4.15
N SER A 199 13.29 -4.94 5.41
CA SER A 199 12.76 -5.63 6.59
C SER A 199 12.05 -4.62 7.48
N THR A 200 10.74 -4.75 7.64
CA THR A 200 9.90 -3.84 8.42
C THR A 200 9.72 -4.31 9.86
N THR A 201 9.58 -3.33 10.75
CA THR A 201 8.97 -3.52 12.06
C THR A 201 7.55 -2.98 12.02
N GLY A 202 6.69 -3.54 12.88
CA GLY A 202 5.32 -3.13 13.00
C GLY A 202 4.90 -2.88 14.44
N ILE A 203 4.00 -1.93 14.62
CA ILE A 203 3.27 -1.75 15.87
C ILE A 203 1.99 -2.56 15.75
N TYR A 204 1.88 -3.63 16.54
CA TYR A 204 0.62 -4.36 16.65
C TYR A 204 -0.42 -3.51 17.39
N GLY A 205 -1.63 -3.48 16.83
CA GLY A 205 -2.77 -2.87 17.49
C GLY A 205 -3.11 -3.56 18.81
N PRO A 206 -3.83 -2.86 19.71
CA PRO A 206 -4.36 -3.49 20.91
C PRO A 206 -5.32 -4.64 20.54
N THR A 207 -5.40 -5.67 21.37
CA THR A 207 -6.45 -6.70 21.24
C THR A 207 -7.29 -6.74 22.51
N ILE A 208 -8.59 -6.98 22.38
CA ILE A 208 -9.47 -7.22 23.52
C ILE A 208 -9.75 -8.72 23.59
N SER A 209 -9.27 -9.36 24.66
CA SER A 209 -9.54 -10.76 24.93
C SER A 209 -10.84 -10.95 25.71
N GLN A 210 -11.16 -10.02 26.62
CA GLN A 210 -12.36 -10.13 27.46
C GLN A 210 -12.80 -8.79 28.06
N ILE A 211 -14.10 -8.62 28.29
CA ILE A 211 -14.65 -7.56 29.15
C ILE A 211 -15.26 -8.19 30.40
N LYS A 212 -14.85 -7.75 31.59
CA LYS A 212 -15.36 -8.25 32.87
C LYS A 212 -16.84 -7.96 32.98
N SER A 213 -17.65 -9.01 33.07
CA SER A 213 -19.11 -8.96 32.97
C SER A 213 -19.55 -8.38 31.63
N LYS A 214 -20.12 -9.17 30.72
CA LYS A 214 -20.60 -8.69 29.39
C LYS A 214 -21.78 -7.70 29.46
N LYS A 215 -22.17 -7.28 30.67
CA LYS A 215 -23.32 -6.40 30.93
C LYS A 215 -23.16 -5.61 32.23
N SER A 216 -23.52 -4.33 32.25
CA SER A 216 -23.56 -3.47 33.45
C SER A 216 -24.41 -2.21 33.21
N THR A 217 -24.55 -1.34 34.20
CA THR A 217 -25.26 -0.05 34.08
C THR A 217 -24.34 1.05 33.56
N ALA A 218 -24.90 2.07 32.90
CA ALA A 218 -24.14 3.25 32.49
C ALA A 218 -23.53 3.98 33.70
N GLY A 219 -22.32 4.53 33.57
CA GLY A 219 -21.58 5.15 34.68
C GLY A 219 -20.84 4.17 35.59
N SER A 220 -21.09 2.86 35.51
CA SER A 220 -20.35 1.87 36.30
C SER A 220 -18.93 1.64 35.77
N PRO A 221 -17.96 1.30 36.64
CA PRO A 221 -16.64 0.86 36.22
C PRO A 221 -16.71 -0.55 35.61
N VAL A 222 -15.92 -0.78 34.56
CA VAL A 222 -15.76 -2.08 33.92
C VAL A 222 -14.28 -2.32 33.56
N SER A 223 -13.82 -3.57 33.69
CA SER A 223 -12.47 -3.94 33.28
C SER A 223 -12.48 -4.54 31.88
N VAL A 224 -11.57 -4.06 31.03
CA VAL A 224 -11.28 -4.60 29.70
C VAL A 224 -9.90 -5.26 29.76
N TYR A 225 -9.81 -6.52 29.36
CA TYR A 225 -8.59 -7.32 29.32
C TYR A 225 -8.15 -7.54 27.88
N GLY A 226 -6.84 -7.62 27.67
CA GLY A 226 -6.27 -7.65 26.34
C GLY A 226 -4.75 -7.63 26.30
N THR A 227 -4.22 -7.20 25.16
CA THR A 227 -2.80 -6.91 24.95
C THR A 227 -2.65 -5.61 24.15
N GLY A 228 -1.44 -5.06 24.09
CA GLY A 228 -1.15 -3.87 23.29
C GLY A 228 -1.79 -2.58 23.81
N PHE A 229 -2.29 -2.57 25.05
CA PHE A 229 -2.75 -1.35 25.70
C PHE A 229 -1.56 -0.48 26.12
N SER A 230 -1.74 0.84 26.12
CA SER A 230 -0.72 1.72 26.71
C SER A 230 -0.81 1.66 28.23
N ALA A 231 0.34 1.67 28.92
CA ALA A 231 0.36 1.87 30.38
C ALA A 231 -0.15 3.27 30.80
N LYS A 232 -0.17 4.24 29.87
CA LYS A 232 -0.67 5.59 30.11
C LYS A 232 -2.16 5.66 29.76
N SER A 233 -3.02 5.96 30.74
CA SER A 233 -4.48 6.04 30.53
C SER A 233 -4.89 6.98 29.40
N SER A 234 -4.22 8.13 29.22
CA SER A 234 -4.54 9.11 28.17
C SER A 234 -4.24 8.62 26.75
N SER A 235 -3.39 7.61 26.60
CA SER A 235 -3.01 7.03 25.32
C SER A 235 -3.91 5.87 24.88
N ASN A 236 -4.91 5.52 25.69
CA ASN A 236 -5.94 4.54 25.35
C ASN A 236 -7.26 5.24 25.08
N ILE A 237 -7.85 5.03 23.91
CA ILE A 237 -9.19 5.52 23.59
C ILE A 237 -10.13 4.31 23.57
N VAL A 238 -10.96 4.18 24.62
CA VAL A 238 -11.96 3.11 24.69
C VAL A 238 -13.32 3.66 24.28
N ARG A 239 -14.02 2.97 23.38
CA ARG A 239 -15.35 3.37 22.91
C ARG A 239 -16.37 2.25 23.10
N PHE A 240 -17.61 2.64 23.37
CA PHE A 240 -18.80 1.80 23.34
C PHE A 240 -19.67 2.28 22.17
N GLY A 241 -19.53 1.62 21.01
CA GLY A 241 -19.98 2.14 19.73
C GLY A 241 -19.32 3.49 19.45
N THR A 242 -20.11 4.54 19.26
CA THR A 242 -19.60 5.90 19.02
C THR A 242 -19.22 6.66 20.30
N LYS A 243 -19.53 6.13 21.50
CA LYS A 243 -19.40 6.84 22.78
C LYS A 243 -18.05 6.57 23.44
N LYS A 244 -17.27 7.62 23.69
CA LYS A 244 -15.96 7.51 24.37
C LYS A 244 -16.15 7.26 25.87
N ALA A 245 -15.50 6.21 26.38
CA ALA A 245 -15.42 5.89 27.81
C ALA A 245 -14.23 6.60 28.46
N THR A 246 -14.32 6.85 29.76
CA THR A 246 -13.22 7.39 30.55
C THR A 246 -12.33 6.26 31.03
N VAL A 247 -11.02 6.29 30.71
CA VAL A 247 -10.04 5.31 31.20
C VAL A 247 -9.49 5.77 32.55
N THR A 248 -9.82 5.05 33.62
CA THR A 248 -9.44 5.43 35.00
C THR A 248 -8.15 4.73 35.46
N LYS A 249 -7.86 3.53 34.95
CA LYS A 249 -6.59 2.81 35.17
C LYS A 249 -6.16 2.10 33.90
N ALA A 250 -4.85 2.05 33.66
CA ALA A 250 -4.29 1.37 32.50
C ALA A 250 -3.04 0.57 32.87
N SER A 251 -2.95 -0.61 32.27
CA SER A 251 -1.73 -1.42 32.16
C SER A 251 -1.71 -2.04 30.75
N PRO A 252 -0.58 -2.59 30.30
CA PRO A 252 -0.47 -3.22 28.98
C PRO A 252 -1.48 -4.34 28.68
N THR A 253 -2.09 -4.93 29.73
CA THR A 253 -3.01 -6.06 29.61
C THR A 253 -4.39 -5.83 30.23
N LYS A 254 -4.62 -4.67 30.85
CA LYS A 254 -5.89 -4.35 31.51
C LYS A 254 -6.17 -2.85 31.54
N LEU A 255 -7.36 -2.48 31.11
CA LEU A 255 -7.93 -1.16 31.35
C LEU A 255 -9.08 -1.26 32.36
N THR A 256 -9.20 -0.26 33.23
CA THR A 256 -10.45 0.02 33.94
C THR A 256 -11.05 1.27 33.34
N VAL A 257 -12.29 1.16 32.88
CA VAL A 257 -13.00 2.26 32.23
C VAL A 257 -14.36 2.50 32.86
N THR A 258 -14.85 3.73 32.78
CA THR A 258 -16.22 4.08 33.19
C THR A 258 -17.13 4.03 31.96
N ILE A 259 -18.20 3.24 32.02
CA ILE A 259 -19.17 3.13 30.93
C ILE A 259 -19.80 4.51 30.68
N PRO A 260 -19.84 5.02 29.44
CA PRO A 260 -20.42 6.33 29.16
C PRO A 260 -21.86 6.44 29.63
N THR A 261 -22.20 7.50 30.36
CA THR A 261 -23.57 7.75 30.85
C THR A 261 -24.58 7.94 29.72
N SER A 262 -24.11 8.34 28.54
CA SER A 262 -24.95 8.46 27.35
C SER A 262 -25.39 7.11 26.78
N CYS A 263 -24.77 5.98 27.15
CA CYS A 263 -25.20 4.64 26.73
C CYS A 263 -26.60 4.33 27.26
N ARG A 264 -27.52 4.02 26.34
CA ARG A 264 -28.93 3.79 26.67
C ARG A 264 -29.11 2.39 27.23
N LYS A 265 -29.88 2.28 28.31
CA LYS A 265 -30.34 1.02 28.88
C LYS A 265 -31.05 0.16 27.83
N GLY A 266 -30.83 -1.15 27.89
CA GLY A 266 -31.41 -2.15 27.00
C GLY A 266 -30.71 -2.29 25.65
N ARG A 267 -29.58 -1.59 25.41
CA ARG A 267 -28.82 -1.70 24.16
C ARG A 267 -27.50 -2.43 24.33
N SER A 268 -27.04 -3.03 23.23
CA SER A 268 -25.68 -3.56 23.10
C SER A 268 -24.80 -2.59 22.32
N TYR A 269 -23.53 -2.53 22.67
CA TYR A 269 -22.51 -1.67 22.07
C TYR A 269 -21.26 -2.50 21.78
N ASP A 270 -20.69 -2.32 20.60
CA ASP A 270 -19.37 -2.86 20.27
C ASP A 270 -18.30 -2.05 20.97
N VAL A 271 -17.50 -2.72 21.78
CA VAL A 271 -16.43 -2.09 22.55
C VAL A 271 -15.12 -2.26 21.81
N THR A 272 -14.43 -1.15 21.57
CA THR A 272 -13.10 -1.11 20.94
C THR A 272 -12.13 -0.34 21.81
N VAL A 273 -10.85 -0.66 21.69
CA VAL A 273 -9.73 0.10 22.26
C VAL A 273 -8.86 0.56 21.10
N THR A 274 -8.50 1.84 21.07
CA THR A 274 -7.55 2.40 20.10
C THR A 274 -6.30 2.88 20.84
N VAL A 275 -5.13 2.49 20.35
CA VAL A 275 -3.80 2.93 20.83
C VAL A 275 -2.97 3.29 19.61
N ASN A 276 -2.30 4.44 19.64
CA ASN A 276 -1.51 4.96 18.50
C ASN A 276 -2.28 4.92 17.17
N SER A 277 -3.56 5.30 17.21
CA SER A 277 -4.49 5.26 16.06
C SER A 277 -4.88 3.86 15.54
N ILE A 278 -4.31 2.78 16.08
CA ILE A 278 -4.70 1.40 15.74
C ILE A 278 -5.83 0.94 16.66
N SER A 279 -6.95 0.49 16.07
CA SER A 279 -8.08 -0.04 16.82
C SER A 279 -7.99 -1.56 16.99
N SER A 280 -8.49 -2.04 18.12
CA SER A 280 -8.62 -3.46 18.42
C SER A 280 -9.77 -4.12 17.64
N ASN A 281 -9.86 -5.45 17.76
CA ASN A 281 -11.13 -6.15 17.57
C ASN A 281 -12.23 -5.56 18.48
N SER A 282 -13.49 -5.82 18.12
CA SER A 282 -14.64 -5.44 18.94
C SER A 282 -15.15 -6.61 19.78
N LEU A 283 -15.66 -6.30 20.98
CA LEU A 283 -16.48 -7.24 21.77
C LEU A 283 -17.80 -6.58 22.15
N PRO A 284 -18.95 -7.28 22.05
CA PRO A 284 -20.25 -6.72 22.40
C PRO A 284 -20.41 -6.59 23.92
N PHE A 285 -21.05 -5.50 24.35
CA PHE A 285 -21.35 -5.21 25.75
C PHE A 285 -22.77 -4.67 25.92
N ALA A 286 -23.56 -5.24 26.84
CA ALA A 286 -24.94 -4.81 27.07
C ALA A 286 -25.05 -3.80 28.23
N VAL A 287 -25.74 -2.68 28.01
CA VAL A 287 -26.06 -1.72 29.08
C VAL A 287 -27.46 -1.99 29.64
N LYS A 288 -27.57 -2.15 30.96
CA LYS A 288 -28.80 -2.55 31.68
C LYS A 288 -29.34 -1.49 32.63
#